data_AF-A0A2U3AQG2-F1
#
_entry.id   AF-A0A2U3AQG2-F1
#
_cell.length_a   1.000
_cell.length_b   1.000
_cell.length_c   1.000
_cell.angle_alpha   90.00
_cell.angle_beta   90.00
_cell.angle_gamma   90.00
#
_symmetry.space_group_name_H-M   'P 1'
#
loop_
_entity.id
_entity.type
_entity.pdbx_description
1 polymer ?
#
loop_
_entity_poly.entity_id
_entity_poly.type
_entity_poly.pdbx_seq_one_letter_code
_entity_poly.pdbx_strand_id
1 'polypeptide(L)' 'MQNQNQIKNQADLKLCRECGCEIKEQVESTLYECERCMGICEA' A
#
# COMPACT_ATOMS: atom_id res chain seq x y z
N MET A 1 -18.42 -23.45 -19.88
CA MET A 1 -18.83 -22.48 -18.84
C MET A 1 -17.67 -22.34 -17.86
N GLN A 2 -16.83 -21.30 -17.99
CA GLN A 2 -15.69 -21.08 -17.10
C GLN A 2 -16.04 -19.91 -16.18
N ASN A 3 -16.37 -20.22 -14.92
CA ASN A 3 -16.61 -19.26 -13.84
C ASN A 3 -15.32 -18.51 -13.53
N GLN A 4 -15.13 -17.33 -14.14
CA GLN A 4 -14.05 -16.41 -13.80
C GLN A 4 -14.57 -15.35 -12.83
N ASN A 5 -14.92 -15.78 -11.61
CA ASN A 5 -15.23 -14.86 -10.51
C ASN A 5 -13.94 -14.50 -9.76
N GLN A 6 -13.00 -13.84 -10.44
CA GLN A 6 -11.85 -13.20 -9.80
C GLN A 6 -11.96 -11.69 -9.93
N ILE A 7 -13.06 -11.13 -9.42
CA ILE A 7 -13.12 -9.71 -9.05
C ILE A 7 -12.42 -9.60 -7.69
N LYS A 8 -11.08 -9.60 -7.69
CA LYS A 8 -10.36 -9.04 -6.54
C LYS A 8 -10.16 -7.58 -6.88
N ASN A 9 -10.94 -6.73 -6.23
CA ASN A 9 -10.73 -5.28 -6.20
C ASN A 9 -9.24 -5.02 -5.98
N GLN A 10 -8.53 -4.75 -7.06
CA GLN A 10 -7.20 -4.19 -7.05
C GLN A 10 -7.38 -2.72 -6.68
N ALA A 11 -7.78 -2.47 -5.44
CA ALA A 11 -7.59 -1.17 -4.84
C ALA A 11 -6.10 -0.90 -4.96
N ASP A 12 -5.77 0.15 -5.72
CA ASP A 12 -4.42 0.56 -6.08
C ASP A 12 -3.47 0.34 -4.88
N LEU A 13 -2.66 -0.73 -4.95
CA LEU A 13 -1.84 -1.14 -3.83
C LEU A 13 -0.81 -0.03 -3.60
N LYS A 14 -0.98 0.70 -2.50
CA LYS A 14 -0.06 1.77 -2.16
C LYS A 14 1.26 1.16 -1.72
N LEU A 15 2.32 1.43 -2.47
CA LEU A 15 3.66 0.94 -2.17
C LEU A 15 4.48 2.02 -1.47
N CYS A 16 5.27 1.62 -0.48
CA CYS A 16 6.22 2.50 0.17
C CYS A 16 7.36 2.86 -0.79
N ARG A 17 7.63 4.16 -0.93
CA ARG A 17 8.71 4.66 -1.80
C ARG A 17 10.11 4.26 -1.32
N GLU A 18 10.29 4.15 -0.01
CA GLU A 18 11.61 3.86 0.59
C GLU A 18 11.97 2.38 0.56
N CYS A 19 11.01 1.49 0.86
CA CYS A 19 11.28 0.06 1.00
C CYS A 19 10.50 -0.85 0.04
N GLY A 20 9.59 -0.30 -0.78
CA GLY A 20 8.80 -1.05 -1.75
C GLY A 20 7.74 -1.98 -1.16
N CYS A 21 7.55 -1.98 0.16
CA CYS A 21 6.54 -2.81 0.81
C CYS A 21 5.12 -2.26 0.59
N GLU A 22 4.12 -3.15 0.56
CA GLU A 22 2.71 -2.77 0.57
C GLU A 22 2.37 -2.02 1.85
N ILE A 23 1.82 -0.81 1.70
CA ILE A 23 1.31 0.01 2.79
C ILE A 23 -0.13 -0.45 3.07
N LYS A 24 -0.32 -1.09 4.22
CA LYS A 24 -1.64 -1.48 4.73
C LYS A 24 -2.19 -0.38 5.61
N GLU A 25 -2.80 0.60 4.98
CA GLU A 25 -3.44 1.72 5.65
C GLU A 25 -4.84 1.34 6.15
N GLN A 26 -5.10 1.53 7.45
CA GLN A 26 -6.46 1.40 8.01
C GLN A 26 -7.33 2.62 7.68
N VAL A 27 -6.70 3.75 7.39
CA VAL A 27 -7.32 5.02 7.00
C VAL A 27 -6.55 5.55 5.79
N GLU A 28 -7.26 6.01 4.77
CA GLU A 28 -6.63 6.60 3.58
C GLU A 28 -5.72 7.77 3.97
N SER A 29 -4.48 7.73 3.51
CA SER A 29 -3.54 8.84 3.68
C SER A 29 -2.88 9.18 2.35
N THR A 30 -2.23 10.34 2.27
CA THR A 30 -1.48 10.77 1.09
C THR A 30 -0.01 10.34 1.12
N LEU A 31 0.47 9.76 2.24
CA LEU A 31 1.88 9.43 2.45
C LEU A 31 2.27 8.10 1.83
N TYR A 32 3.23 8.08 0.91
CA TYR A 32 3.76 6.84 0.31
C TYR A 32 4.92 6.27 1.14
N GLU A 33 4.74 6.25 2.46
CA GLU A 33 5.72 5.77 3.44
C GLU A 33 5.03 4.78 4.38
N CYS A 34 5.63 3.60 4.57
CA CYS A 34 5.10 2.63 5.54
C CYS A 34 5.44 3.08 6.97
N GLU A 35 4.75 2.52 7.97
CA GLU A 35 4.99 2.80 9.40
C GLU A 35 6.44 2.63 9.84
N ARG A 36 7.22 1.80 9.15
CA ARG A 36 8.63 1.60 9.44
C ARG A 36 9.51 2.70 8.86
N CYS A 37 9.09 3.29 7.74
CA CYS A 37 9.83 4.32 7.00
C CYS A 37 9.43 5.74 7.38
N MET A 38 8.20 5.93 7.86
CA MET A 38 7.75 7.20 8.39
C MET A 38 8.67 7.66 9.53
N GLY A 39 9.18 8.90 9.42
CA GLY A 39 10.00 9.54 10.45
C GLY A 39 11.48 9.13 10.48
N ILE A 40 11.97 8.27 9.56
CA ILE A 40 13.41 7.97 9.49
C ILE A 40 14.22 9.19 8.98
N CYS A 41 13.62 10.07 8.17
CA CYS A 41 14.31 11.23 7.60
C CYS A 41 14.38 12.47 8.51
N GLU A 42 13.91 12.43 9.77
CA GLU A 42 14.10 13.55 10.71
C GLU A 42 15.47 13.41 11.42
N ALA A 43 16.47 14.08 10.87
CA ALA A 43 17.78 14.33 11.48
C ALA A 43 17.90 15.78 11.95
#